data_AF-A0A317H7X5-F1
#
_entry.id   AF-A0A317H7X5-F1
#
_cell.length_a   1.000
_cell.length_b   1.000
_cell.length_c   1.000
_cell.angle_alpha   90.00
_cell.angle_beta   90.00
_cell.angle_gamma   90.00
#
_symmetry.space_group_name_H-M   'P 1'
#
loop_
_entity.id
_entity.type
_entity.pdbx_description
1 polymer ?
#
loop_
_entity_poly.entity_id
_entity_poly.type
_entity_poly.pdbx_seq_one_letter_code
_entity_poly.pdbx_strand_id
1 'polypeptide(L)'
;QLFRRRSERILTEQAYTEIGGVRGALKKQAEDTYLEFPTEEYREMARVLFLRLIDPGKTEQDTTRRRATQQELSLSDARRTRVLAEVTNAFVKARLLVEDTHEGQNTVEVAHEALIREWPRLRDWLRESRDDIRLQQSVSEDASEWLKSGKQEDRLYRGAVLNEAQAWLQRAEPSRDETAFVQASVTARDSAVQRDIALQKEREAMRRRNRTLGFGLIGAVALLVIISLGFSLFQINESRASIQQELTNSRHLLASTSTIFVTNTGDNASTQGSLRYEINHAPDGSSIAFLKGLTGTIVLHSELILKRSVAIIGPGQSHLTISGNNSHRVFDIGNNIAVSISNLTIADGYAVDSGGNTALSDGSGGGIYVGDQYLNPTQQSYEYSTVTLLNLTITNNVADDYGGGILNQGILSMFGCTIANNKASYGGGLAVSDNGYTTLSDNKVVSNTATTDGGGIYGGDAIYTSGNPFFDLYNSTVSGNHAVQGGGVWVDSGEGAQCDRHGETVSGNTNSITGAADNYYNKAASVPASFQCTHY
;
A
#
# COMPACT_ATOMS: atom_id res chain seq x y z
N GLN A 1 -27.23 82.89 21.88
CA GLN A 1 -27.60 83.92 22.88
C GLN A 1 -26.89 85.29 22.70
N LEU A 2 -25.96 85.47 21.74
CA LEU A 2 -25.25 86.75 21.50
C LEU A 2 -26.06 87.82 20.75
N PHE A 3 -27.24 87.50 20.22
CA PHE A 3 -28.04 88.44 19.41
C PHE A 3 -29.04 89.28 20.22
N ARG A 4 -29.35 88.90 21.47
CA ARG A 4 -30.38 89.56 22.30
C ARG A 4 -29.87 90.69 23.21
N ARG A 5 -28.57 90.97 23.25
CA ARG A 5 -27.98 92.06 24.05
C ARG A 5 -27.21 93.05 23.17
N ARG A 6 -27.92 93.70 22.25
CA ARG A 6 -27.39 94.84 21.50
C ARG A 6 -27.90 96.14 22.10
N SER A 7 -26.99 96.91 22.68
CA SER A 7 -27.02 98.37 22.59
C SER A 7 -26.02 98.73 21.50
N GLU A 8 -26.51 99.34 20.42
CA GLU A 8 -25.76 100.09 19.40
C GLU A 8 -24.37 99.53 18.98
N ARG A 9 -24.40 98.51 18.10
CA ARG A 9 -23.37 98.15 17.09
C ARG A 9 -21.89 97.96 17.52
N ILE A 10 -21.52 97.96 18.79
CA ILE A 10 -20.13 97.70 19.23
C ILE A 10 -20.13 96.59 20.31
N LEU A 11 -19.34 95.53 20.09
CA LEU A 11 -19.06 94.50 21.10
C LEU A 11 -17.87 94.99 21.93
N THR A 12 -18.04 95.20 23.23
CA THR A 12 -16.95 95.64 24.12
C THR A 12 -15.96 94.51 24.36
N GLU A 13 -14.65 94.80 24.27
CA GLU A 13 -13.54 93.85 24.55
C GLU A 13 -13.74 93.14 25.90
N GLN A 14 -14.27 93.85 26.90
CA GLN A 14 -14.57 93.32 28.23
C GLN A 14 -15.61 92.18 28.22
N ALA A 15 -16.67 92.30 27.39
CA ALA A 15 -17.68 91.24 27.22
C ALA A 15 -17.18 90.07 26.36
N TYR A 16 -16.15 90.29 25.53
CA TYR A 16 -15.46 89.26 24.75
C TYR A 16 -14.47 88.44 25.61
N THR A 17 -13.84 89.09 26.60
CA THR A 17 -12.91 88.45 27.55
C THR A 17 -13.66 87.73 28.69
N GLU A 18 -14.80 88.24 29.16
CA GLU A 18 -15.63 87.60 30.19
C GLU A 18 -16.25 86.25 29.76
N ILE A 19 -16.46 86.03 28.45
CA ILE A 19 -16.95 84.75 27.90
C ILE A 19 -15.81 83.77 27.54
N GLY A 20 -14.54 84.12 27.82
CA GLY A 20 -13.37 83.30 27.50
C GLY A 20 -13.07 83.21 25.99
N GLY A 21 -13.47 84.21 25.20
CA GLY A 21 -13.33 84.22 23.75
C GLY A 21 -14.14 83.14 23.02
N VAL A 22 -13.79 82.86 21.75
CA VAL A 22 -14.45 81.86 20.89
C VAL A 22 -14.41 80.44 21.50
N ARG A 23 -13.35 80.13 22.27
CA ARG A 23 -13.15 78.81 22.91
C ARG A 23 -14.08 78.58 24.10
N GLY A 24 -14.23 79.58 24.98
CA GLY A 24 -15.18 79.51 26.10
C GLY A 24 -16.64 79.45 25.66
N ALA A 25 -16.99 80.16 24.58
CA ALA A 25 -18.33 80.12 23.99
C ALA A 25 -18.68 78.74 23.39
N LEU A 26 -17.73 78.06 22.73
CA LEU A 26 -17.92 76.71 22.17
C LEU A 26 -18.14 75.66 23.27
N LYS A 27 -17.29 75.67 24.30
CA LYS A 27 -17.44 74.80 25.47
C LYS A 27 -18.83 74.97 26.12
N LYS A 28 -19.23 76.22 26.37
CA LYS A 28 -20.52 76.51 26.98
C LYS A 28 -21.68 76.08 26.10
N GLN A 29 -21.63 76.35 24.80
CA GLN A 29 -22.69 75.94 23.86
C GLN A 29 -22.83 74.41 23.79
N ALA A 30 -21.71 73.67 23.83
CA ALA A 30 -21.73 72.21 23.86
C ALA A 30 -22.33 71.65 25.15
N GLU A 31 -21.93 72.18 26.30
CA GLU A 31 -22.46 71.74 27.59
C GLU A 31 -23.94 72.12 27.76
N ASP A 32 -24.34 73.34 27.37
CA ASP A 32 -25.74 73.79 27.43
C ASP A 32 -26.63 72.90 26.55
N THR A 33 -26.19 72.58 25.31
CA THR A 33 -26.94 71.70 24.40
C THR A 33 -27.08 70.29 24.96
N TYR A 34 -26.01 69.76 25.58
CA TYR A 34 -26.04 68.43 26.22
C TYR A 34 -26.96 68.37 27.44
N LEU A 35 -26.98 69.43 28.27
CA LEU A 35 -27.81 69.51 29.48
C LEU A 35 -29.29 69.75 29.17
N GLU A 36 -29.62 70.32 28.00
CA GLU A 36 -31.00 70.50 27.54
C GLU A 36 -31.70 69.18 27.16
N PHE A 37 -30.97 68.06 27.03
CA PHE A 37 -31.58 66.78 26.71
C PHE A 37 -32.45 66.22 27.85
N PRO A 38 -33.68 65.77 27.54
CA PRO A 38 -34.71 65.50 28.55
C PRO A 38 -34.48 64.22 29.36
N THR A 39 -33.82 63.21 28.81
CA THR A 39 -33.60 61.91 29.47
C THR A 39 -32.15 61.45 29.35
N GLU A 40 -31.78 60.48 30.19
CA GLU A 40 -30.44 59.88 30.14
C GLU A 40 -30.18 59.18 28.79
N GLU A 41 -31.21 58.59 28.17
CA GLU A 41 -31.12 57.97 26.84
C GLU A 41 -30.60 58.93 25.77
N TYR A 42 -31.03 60.20 25.77
CA TYR A 42 -30.53 61.21 24.82
C TYR A 42 -29.07 61.60 25.12
N ARG A 43 -28.69 61.65 26.39
CA ARG A 43 -27.32 61.97 26.82
C ARG A 43 -26.34 60.84 26.50
N GLU A 44 -26.76 59.59 26.68
CA GLU A 44 -26.02 58.41 26.24
C GLU A 44 -25.83 58.41 24.72
N MET A 45 -26.89 58.70 23.95
CA MET A 45 -26.79 58.81 22.48
C MET A 45 -25.88 59.97 22.05
N ALA A 46 -25.81 61.07 22.81
CA ALA A 46 -24.84 62.13 22.56
C ALA A 46 -23.40 61.63 22.74
N ARG A 47 -23.13 60.84 23.79
CA ARG A 47 -21.81 60.18 23.96
C ARG A 47 -21.49 59.28 22.76
N VAL A 48 -22.42 58.39 22.38
CA VAL A 48 -22.25 57.48 21.23
C VAL A 48 -21.96 58.24 19.94
N LEU A 49 -22.72 59.30 19.67
CA LEU A 49 -22.56 60.15 18.49
C LEU A 49 -21.15 60.74 18.43
N PHE A 50 -20.71 61.43 19.48
CA PHE A 50 -19.41 62.10 19.47
C PHE A 50 -18.23 61.13 19.42
N LEU A 51 -18.32 59.97 20.09
CA LEU A 51 -17.27 58.96 20.03
C LEU A 51 -17.11 58.36 18.62
N ARG A 52 -18.19 58.28 17.84
CA ARG A 52 -18.16 57.83 16.44
C ARG A 52 -17.64 58.89 15.45
N LEU A 53 -17.72 60.17 15.81
CA LEU A 53 -17.29 61.31 14.99
C LEU A 53 -15.83 61.73 15.24
N ILE A 54 -15.06 60.92 15.96
CA ILE A 54 -13.69 61.24 16.34
C ILE A 54 -12.77 60.09 15.98
N ASP A 55 -11.61 60.42 15.42
CA ASP A 55 -10.48 59.52 15.30
C ASP A 55 -9.59 59.68 16.54
N PRO A 56 -9.37 58.61 17.34
CA PRO A 56 -8.59 58.71 18.56
C PRO A 56 -7.09 58.94 18.28
N GLY A 57 -6.59 58.62 17.08
CA GLY A 57 -5.18 58.68 16.75
C GLY A 57 -4.30 57.75 17.61
N LYS A 58 -2.97 57.90 17.50
CA LYS A 58 -2.03 57.13 18.34
C LYS A 58 -1.98 57.70 19.76
N THR A 59 -1.87 59.02 19.90
CA THR A 59 -1.83 59.75 21.18
C THR A 59 -3.03 60.70 21.36
N GLU A 60 -3.21 61.28 22.55
CA GLU A 60 -4.24 62.31 22.80
C GLU A 60 -4.06 63.56 21.91
N GLN A 61 -2.83 63.82 21.44
CA GLN A 61 -2.53 64.98 20.59
C GLN A 61 -2.89 64.73 19.12
N ASP A 62 -3.02 63.47 18.72
CA ASP A 62 -3.34 63.04 17.36
C ASP A 62 -4.85 62.87 17.14
N THR A 63 -5.68 63.21 18.13
CA THR A 63 -7.12 63.05 18.05
C THR A 63 -7.73 64.10 17.12
N THR A 64 -8.38 63.63 16.06
CA THR A 64 -8.97 64.47 15.00
C THR A 64 -10.44 64.16 14.80
N ARG A 65 -11.14 65.00 14.04
CA ARG A 65 -12.54 64.72 13.66
C ARG A 65 -12.59 63.66 12.55
N ARG A 66 -13.62 62.82 12.60
CA ARG A 66 -13.97 61.85 11.56
C ARG A 66 -15.37 62.16 11.02
N ARG A 67 -15.60 61.78 9.77
CA ARG A 67 -16.93 61.75 9.14
C ARG A 67 -17.57 60.40 9.39
N ALA A 68 -18.82 60.39 9.86
CA ALA A 68 -19.64 59.19 9.92
C ALA A 68 -20.78 59.28 8.91
N THR A 69 -21.07 58.18 8.23
CA THR A 69 -22.18 58.07 7.28
C THR A 69 -23.51 57.89 8.02
N GLN A 70 -24.63 58.17 7.36
CA GLN A 70 -25.95 57.90 7.94
C GLN A 70 -26.18 56.41 8.27
N GLN A 71 -25.52 55.49 7.54
CA GLN A 71 -25.57 54.05 7.81
C GLN A 71 -24.85 53.70 9.11
N GLU A 72 -23.71 54.33 9.37
CA GLU A 72 -22.98 54.21 10.65
C GLU A 72 -23.76 54.75 11.85
N LEU A 73 -24.66 55.72 11.63
CA LEU A 73 -25.55 56.27 12.64
C LEU A 73 -26.90 55.54 12.74
N SER A 74 -27.08 54.46 11.98
CA SER A 74 -28.29 53.63 12.04
C SER A 74 -28.04 52.45 12.97
N LEU A 75 -28.69 52.45 14.14
CA LEU A 75 -28.55 51.39 15.15
C LEU A 75 -29.50 50.22 14.86
N SER A 76 -29.26 49.08 15.51
CA SER A 76 -30.14 47.91 15.41
C SER A 76 -31.55 48.16 15.98
N ASP A 77 -31.66 49.00 17.02
CA ASP A 77 -32.94 49.44 17.59
C ASP A 77 -33.46 50.70 16.88
N ALA A 78 -34.65 50.59 16.29
CA ALA A 78 -35.32 51.69 15.59
C ALA A 78 -35.68 52.87 16.51
N ARG A 79 -36.00 52.61 17.80
CA ARG A 79 -36.27 53.67 18.78
C ARG A 79 -35.01 54.46 19.05
N ARG A 80 -33.90 53.78 19.38
CA ARG A 80 -32.62 54.43 19.66
C ARG A 80 -32.05 55.14 18.44
N THR A 81 -32.24 54.59 17.24
CA THR A 81 -31.89 55.28 15.98
C THR A 81 -32.62 56.62 15.84
N ARG A 82 -33.90 56.68 16.22
CA ARG A 82 -34.67 57.94 16.21
C ARG A 82 -34.12 58.93 17.23
N VAL A 83 -33.83 58.49 18.45
CA VAL A 83 -33.22 59.34 19.49
C VAL A 83 -31.87 59.88 19.03
N LEU A 84 -31.01 59.03 18.47
CA LEU A 84 -29.72 59.44 17.93
C LEU A 84 -29.86 60.48 16.81
N ALA A 85 -30.83 60.32 15.91
CA ALA A 85 -31.12 61.32 14.87
C ALA A 85 -31.62 62.66 15.46
N GLU A 86 -32.45 62.64 16.52
CA GLU A 86 -32.89 63.85 17.21
C GLU A 86 -31.73 64.56 17.93
N VAL A 87 -30.83 63.80 18.56
CA VAL A 87 -29.60 64.29 19.19
C VAL A 87 -28.68 64.93 18.14
N THR A 88 -28.44 64.27 17.00
CA THR A 88 -27.68 64.82 15.88
C THR A 88 -28.27 66.16 15.43
N ASN A 89 -29.58 66.21 15.21
CA ASN A 89 -30.30 67.43 14.81
C ASN A 89 -30.15 68.57 15.83
N ALA A 90 -30.17 68.29 17.13
CA ALA A 90 -29.96 69.29 18.17
C ALA A 90 -28.55 69.89 18.10
N PHE A 91 -27.52 69.05 17.93
CA PHE A 91 -26.13 69.52 17.80
C PHE A 91 -25.84 70.22 16.46
N VAL A 92 -26.52 69.85 15.37
CA VAL A 92 -26.48 70.57 14.09
C VAL A 92 -27.12 71.96 14.23
N LYS A 93 -28.30 72.05 14.88
CA LYS A 93 -28.96 73.35 15.17
C LYS A 93 -28.09 74.26 16.05
N ALA A 94 -27.36 73.67 17.00
CA ALA A 94 -26.39 74.36 17.83
C ALA A 94 -25.08 74.71 17.10
N ARG A 95 -24.92 74.32 15.82
CA ARG A 95 -23.72 74.50 14.98
C ARG A 95 -22.46 73.83 15.53
N LEU A 96 -22.63 72.74 16.27
CA LEU A 96 -21.55 71.93 16.82
C LEU A 96 -21.21 70.75 15.91
N LEU A 97 -22.16 70.31 15.09
CA LEU A 97 -21.99 69.34 14.00
C LEU A 97 -22.34 69.98 12.66
N VAL A 98 -21.75 69.44 11.60
CA VAL A 98 -22.02 69.82 10.20
C VAL A 98 -22.46 68.57 9.46
N GLU A 99 -23.52 68.71 8.65
CA GLU A 99 -23.95 67.71 7.68
C GLU A 99 -23.37 68.07 6.30
N ASP A 100 -22.78 67.10 5.63
CA ASP A 100 -22.23 67.22 4.28
C ASP A 100 -22.61 66.01 3.43
N THR A 101 -22.59 66.14 2.12
CA THR A 101 -22.83 65.02 1.18
C THR A 101 -21.52 64.64 0.51
N HIS A 102 -21.02 63.44 0.83
CA HIS A 102 -19.78 62.91 0.26
C HIS A 102 -20.07 61.59 -0.46
N GLU A 103 -19.61 61.46 -1.71
CA GLU A 103 -19.82 60.26 -2.55
C GLU A 103 -21.29 59.79 -2.62
N GLY A 104 -22.24 60.74 -2.61
CA GLY A 104 -23.67 60.46 -2.67
C GLY A 104 -24.29 59.98 -1.35
N GLN A 105 -23.53 59.99 -0.24
CA GLN A 105 -24.01 59.66 1.10
C GLN A 105 -24.02 60.91 2.00
N ASN A 106 -25.05 61.02 2.83
CA ASN A 106 -25.07 62.04 3.88
C ASN A 106 -24.13 61.64 5.01
N THR A 107 -23.26 62.57 5.37
CA THR A 107 -22.23 62.42 6.39
C THR A 107 -22.39 63.49 7.46
N VAL A 108 -22.02 63.15 8.68
CA VAL A 108 -21.99 64.07 9.83
C VAL A 108 -20.54 64.16 10.30
N GLU A 109 -20.09 65.37 10.63
CA GLU A 109 -18.77 65.61 11.24
C GLU A 109 -18.83 66.69 12.32
N VAL A 110 -17.82 66.71 13.20
CA VAL A 110 -17.66 67.80 14.18
C VAL A 110 -17.27 69.10 13.47
N ALA A 111 -18.01 70.17 13.75
CA ALA A 111 -17.85 71.46 13.07
C ALA A 111 -16.43 72.04 13.21
N HIS A 112 -15.83 71.93 14.40
CA HIS A 112 -14.48 72.42 14.69
C HIS A 112 -13.74 71.48 15.66
N GLU A 113 -12.48 71.15 15.37
CA GLU A 113 -11.63 70.35 16.28
C GLU A 113 -11.39 71.01 17.64
N ALA A 114 -11.60 72.33 17.74
CA ALA A 114 -11.58 73.03 19.02
C ALA A 114 -12.58 72.42 20.02
N LEU A 115 -13.70 71.85 19.55
CA LEU A 115 -14.67 71.18 20.41
C LEU A 115 -14.08 69.98 21.15
N ILE A 116 -13.23 69.20 20.48
CA ILE A 116 -12.55 68.01 21.05
C ILE A 116 -11.61 68.44 22.19
N ARG A 117 -10.96 69.59 22.07
CA ARG A 117 -9.96 70.09 23.04
C ARG A 117 -10.60 70.84 24.21
N GLU A 118 -11.65 71.61 23.94
CA GLU A 118 -12.22 72.58 24.88
C GLU A 118 -13.42 72.03 25.67
N TRP A 119 -14.04 70.92 25.26
CA TRP A 119 -15.16 70.30 25.99
C TRP A 119 -14.67 69.19 26.95
N PRO A 120 -14.63 69.42 28.28
CA PRO A 120 -14.02 68.48 29.21
C PRO A 120 -14.69 67.11 29.22
N ARG A 121 -16.03 67.10 29.16
CA ARG A 121 -16.84 65.87 29.12
C ARG A 121 -16.48 64.96 27.95
N LEU A 122 -16.29 65.54 26.77
CA LEU A 122 -15.88 64.80 25.58
C LEU A 122 -14.46 64.21 25.75
N ARG A 123 -13.55 64.96 26.36
CA ARG A 123 -12.20 64.45 26.67
C ARG A 123 -12.23 63.28 27.64
N ASP A 124 -13.09 63.32 28.65
CA ASP A 124 -13.24 62.23 29.61
C ASP A 124 -13.80 60.98 28.92
N TRP A 125 -14.83 61.13 28.07
CA TRP A 125 -15.34 60.03 27.25
C TRP A 125 -14.29 59.42 26.33
N LEU A 126 -13.48 60.27 25.67
CA LEU A 126 -12.41 59.80 24.79
C LEU A 126 -11.35 59.03 25.55
N ARG A 127 -10.95 59.49 26.74
CA ARG A 127 -9.98 58.80 27.59
C ARG A 127 -10.46 57.42 28.03
N GLU A 128 -11.73 57.32 28.40
CA GLU A 128 -12.35 56.07 28.85
C GLU A 128 -12.55 55.07 27.70
N SER A 129 -12.86 55.55 26.50
CA SER A 129 -13.34 54.70 25.39
C SER A 129 -12.35 54.59 24.22
N ARG A 130 -11.10 55.00 24.38
CA ARG A 130 -10.09 55.05 23.29
C ARG A 130 -9.92 53.74 22.53
N ASP A 131 -9.83 52.62 23.24
CA ASP A 131 -9.65 51.31 22.62
C ASP A 131 -10.94 50.81 21.96
N ASP A 132 -12.10 51.11 22.55
CA ASP A 132 -13.40 50.81 21.96
C ASP A 132 -13.66 51.60 20.67
N ILE A 133 -13.19 52.86 20.58
CA ILE A 133 -13.30 53.64 19.35
C ILE A 133 -12.45 52.99 18.24
N ARG A 134 -11.21 52.57 18.53
CA ARG A 134 -10.36 51.91 17.51
C ARG A 134 -10.99 50.62 17.02
N LEU A 135 -11.48 49.80 17.94
CA LEU A 135 -12.15 48.56 17.61
C LEU A 135 -13.43 48.80 16.82
N GLN A 136 -14.26 49.77 17.23
CA GLN A 136 -15.44 50.20 16.50
C GLN A 136 -15.09 50.58 15.06
N GLN A 137 -14.06 51.42 14.85
CA GLN A 137 -13.66 51.85 13.52
C GLN A 137 -13.22 50.69 12.63
N SER A 138 -12.41 49.76 13.15
CA SER A 138 -12.01 48.55 12.43
C SER A 138 -13.23 47.70 12.05
N VAL A 139 -14.17 47.48 12.99
CA VAL A 139 -15.40 46.72 12.71
C VAL A 139 -16.29 47.44 11.70
N SER A 140 -16.40 48.77 11.75
CA SER A 140 -17.17 49.55 10.76
C SER A 140 -16.60 49.41 9.35
N GLU A 141 -15.28 49.49 9.20
CA GLU A 141 -14.58 49.35 7.92
C GLU A 141 -14.79 47.94 7.35
N ASP A 142 -14.54 46.91 8.15
CA ASP A 142 -14.69 45.51 7.74
C ASP A 142 -16.15 45.16 7.43
N ALA A 143 -17.11 45.69 8.19
CA ALA A 143 -18.54 45.53 7.90
C ALA A 143 -18.92 46.19 6.56
N SER A 144 -18.37 47.37 6.26
CA SER A 144 -18.61 48.06 4.98
C SER A 144 -18.03 47.26 3.81
N GLU A 145 -16.81 46.76 3.93
CA GLU A 145 -16.19 45.93 2.89
C GLU A 145 -16.92 44.61 2.70
N TRP A 146 -17.36 43.97 3.78
CA TRP A 146 -18.17 42.76 3.73
C TRP A 146 -19.49 43.00 2.98
N LEU A 147 -20.19 44.10 3.25
CA LEU A 147 -21.40 44.46 2.51
C LEU A 147 -21.12 44.74 1.03
N LYS A 148 -20.06 45.49 0.71
CA LYS A 148 -19.64 45.77 -0.68
C LYS A 148 -19.25 44.51 -1.45
N SER A 149 -18.66 43.52 -0.77
CA SER A 149 -18.28 42.24 -1.37
C SER A 149 -19.45 41.30 -1.67
N GLY A 150 -20.69 41.67 -1.30
CA GLY A 150 -21.84 40.78 -1.40
C GLY A 150 -21.93 39.77 -0.26
N LYS A 151 -21.38 40.10 0.92
CA LYS A 151 -21.38 39.30 2.14
C LYS A 151 -20.60 37.99 2.07
N GLN A 152 -19.40 38.01 1.50
CA GLN A 152 -18.55 36.81 1.40
C GLN A 152 -18.12 36.27 2.78
N GLU A 153 -18.05 34.94 2.93
CA GLU A 153 -17.77 34.25 4.20
C GLU A 153 -16.28 34.30 4.61
N ASP A 154 -15.37 34.57 3.68
CA ASP A 154 -13.93 34.68 3.91
C ASP A 154 -13.54 35.94 4.67
N ARG A 155 -14.35 37.00 4.55
CA ARG A 155 -14.20 38.28 5.26
C ARG A 155 -14.75 38.27 6.68
N LEU A 156 -15.50 37.24 7.06
CA LEU A 156 -16.05 37.13 8.41
C LEU A 156 -14.94 36.88 9.42
N TYR A 157 -15.03 37.53 10.58
CA TYR A 157 -14.07 37.38 11.65
C TYR A 157 -14.01 35.94 12.19
N ARG A 158 -12.82 35.52 12.60
CA ARG A 158 -12.55 34.20 13.18
C ARG A 158 -11.62 34.30 14.38
N GLY A 159 -11.63 33.28 15.23
CA GLY A 159 -10.70 33.15 16.34
C GLY A 159 -10.74 34.35 17.31
N ALA A 160 -9.57 34.86 17.67
CA ALA A 160 -9.43 35.93 18.67
C ALA A 160 -10.14 37.24 18.27
N VAL A 161 -10.08 37.61 16.99
CA VAL A 161 -10.69 38.85 16.48
C VAL A 161 -12.22 38.81 16.61
N LEU A 162 -12.84 37.65 16.35
CA LEU A 162 -14.28 37.47 16.56
C LEU A 162 -14.66 37.59 18.04
N ASN A 163 -13.86 37.01 18.94
CA ASN A 163 -14.15 37.07 20.37
C ASN A 163 -14.06 38.50 20.91
N GLU A 164 -13.09 39.28 20.44
CA GLU A 164 -12.92 40.67 20.80
C GLU A 164 -14.08 41.54 20.28
N ALA A 165 -14.45 41.38 19.01
CA ALA A 165 -15.60 42.07 18.43
C ALA A 165 -16.92 41.69 19.11
N GLN A 166 -17.10 40.42 19.49
CA GLN A 166 -18.27 39.96 20.22
C GLN A 166 -18.35 40.54 21.64
N ALA A 167 -17.22 40.64 22.35
CA ALA A 167 -17.16 41.28 23.66
C ALA A 167 -17.48 42.78 23.57
N TRP A 168 -17.02 43.44 22.50
CA TRP A 168 -17.33 44.83 22.23
C TRP A 168 -18.82 45.10 21.96
N LEU A 169 -19.51 44.23 21.20
CA LEU A 169 -20.96 44.33 20.99
C LEU A 169 -21.78 44.40 22.30
N GLN A 170 -21.28 43.81 23.39
CA GLN A 170 -22.00 43.77 24.67
C GLN A 170 -21.84 45.07 25.49
N ARG A 171 -20.83 45.88 25.19
CA ARG A 171 -20.48 47.09 25.98
C ARG A 171 -20.60 48.40 25.20
N ALA A 172 -20.77 48.34 23.88
CA ALA A 172 -20.90 49.50 22.99
C ALA A 172 -22.29 49.55 22.32
N GLU A 173 -22.56 50.64 21.60
CA GLU A 173 -23.77 50.82 20.77
C GLU A 173 -23.39 50.71 19.28
N PRO A 174 -23.34 49.49 18.71
CA PRO A 174 -22.93 49.25 17.33
C PRO A 174 -24.00 49.70 16.33
N SER A 175 -23.58 50.01 15.11
CA SER A 175 -24.49 50.20 13.99
C SER A 175 -25.17 48.87 13.62
N ARG A 176 -26.25 48.97 12.85
CA ARG A 176 -26.97 47.81 12.30
C ARG A 176 -26.06 46.92 11.47
N ASP A 177 -25.17 47.53 10.68
CA ASP A 177 -24.27 46.82 9.78
C ASP A 177 -23.14 46.11 10.54
N GLU A 178 -22.58 46.76 11.57
CA GLU A 178 -21.59 46.15 12.47
C GLU A 178 -22.19 44.98 13.24
N THR A 179 -23.41 45.14 13.76
CA THR A 179 -24.15 44.06 14.42
C THR A 179 -24.37 42.89 13.47
N ALA A 180 -24.80 43.17 12.24
CA ALA A 180 -25.02 42.14 11.23
C ALA A 180 -23.74 41.41 10.85
N PHE A 181 -22.62 42.11 10.69
CA PHE A 181 -21.32 41.55 10.36
C PHE A 181 -20.78 40.61 11.44
N VAL A 182 -20.78 41.06 12.70
CA VAL A 182 -20.28 40.24 13.82
C VAL A 182 -21.22 39.05 14.06
N GLN A 183 -22.54 39.23 13.97
CA GLN A 183 -23.50 38.12 14.10
C GLN A 183 -23.38 37.10 12.96
N ALA A 184 -23.13 37.54 11.73
CA ALA A 184 -22.83 36.65 10.61
C ALA A 184 -21.53 35.85 10.88
N SER A 185 -20.51 36.49 11.44
CA SER A 185 -19.26 35.84 11.83
C SER A 185 -19.47 34.76 12.92
N VAL A 186 -20.30 35.04 13.92
CA VAL A 186 -20.72 34.04 14.93
C VAL A 186 -21.46 32.87 14.30
N THR A 187 -22.39 33.16 13.39
CA THR A 187 -23.20 32.14 12.72
C THR A 187 -22.33 31.23 11.82
N ALA A 188 -21.35 31.80 11.13
CA ALA A 188 -20.39 31.06 10.32
C ALA A 188 -19.49 30.15 11.17
N ARG A 189 -19.01 30.64 12.34
CA ARG A 189 -18.27 29.82 13.31
C ARG A 189 -19.10 28.62 13.77
N ASP A 190 -20.34 28.85 14.21
CA ASP A 190 -21.18 27.80 14.74
C ASP A 190 -21.54 26.77 13.66
N SER A 191 -21.79 27.23 12.43
CA SER A 191 -22.02 26.36 11.27
C SER A 191 -20.78 25.55 10.86
N ALA A 192 -19.58 26.10 11.01
CA ALA A 192 -18.33 25.37 10.80
C ALA A 192 -18.14 24.28 11.86
N VAL A 193 -18.37 24.59 13.13
CA VAL A 193 -18.32 23.61 14.24
C VAL A 193 -19.33 22.47 14.02
N GLN A 194 -20.56 22.78 13.60
CA GLN A 194 -21.56 21.74 13.32
C GLN A 194 -21.15 20.84 12.14
N ARG A 195 -20.54 21.40 11.09
CA ARG A 195 -19.99 20.61 9.97
C ARG A 195 -18.89 19.67 10.43
N ASP A 196 -17.96 20.15 11.25
CA ASP A 196 -16.87 19.33 11.78
C ASP A 196 -17.40 18.19 12.65
N ILE A 197 -18.39 18.45 13.51
CA ILE A 197 -19.06 17.42 14.31
C ILE A 197 -19.78 16.41 13.42
N ALA A 198 -20.47 16.85 12.36
CA ALA A 198 -21.15 15.97 11.42
C ALA A 198 -20.17 15.04 10.67
N LEU A 199 -19.06 15.61 10.18
CA LEU A 199 -17.99 14.84 9.52
C LEU A 199 -17.33 13.84 10.47
N GLN A 200 -17.15 14.21 11.75
CA GLN A 200 -16.64 13.28 12.76
C GLN A 200 -17.60 12.11 13.00
N LYS A 201 -18.90 12.38 13.12
CA LYS A 201 -19.92 11.32 13.28
C LYS A 201 -19.95 10.37 12.08
N GLU A 202 -19.83 10.89 10.85
CA GLU A 202 -19.79 10.07 9.64
C GLU A 202 -18.56 9.17 9.60
N ARG A 203 -17.37 9.71 9.95
CA ARG A 203 -16.13 8.93 10.06
C ARG A 203 -16.24 7.82 11.10
N GLU A 204 -16.89 8.07 12.23
CA GLU A 204 -17.12 7.05 13.26
C GLU A 204 -18.11 5.97 12.80
N ALA A 205 -19.18 6.34 12.11
CA ALA A 205 -20.13 5.39 11.54
C ALA A 205 -19.46 4.47 10.49
N MET A 206 -18.62 5.04 9.63
CA MET A 206 -17.80 4.28 8.66
C MET A 206 -16.85 3.30 9.37
N ARG A 207 -16.18 3.73 10.44
CA ARG A 207 -15.32 2.84 11.25
C ARG A 207 -16.10 1.70 11.91
N ARG A 208 -17.32 1.95 12.40
CA ARG A 208 -18.18 0.90 12.98
C ARG A 208 -18.58 -0.12 11.92
N ARG A 209 -19.00 0.35 10.73
CA ARG A 209 -19.35 -0.52 9.59
C ARG A 209 -18.16 -1.36 9.12
N ASN A 210 -16.96 -0.77 9.05
CA ASN A 210 -15.75 -1.51 8.67
C ASN A 210 -15.30 -2.49 9.76
N ARG A 211 -15.52 -2.20 11.05
CA ARG A 211 -15.26 -3.17 12.13
C ARG A 211 -16.25 -4.32 12.11
N THR A 212 -17.54 -4.09 11.91
CA THR A 212 -18.54 -5.18 11.84
C THR A 212 -18.35 -6.03 10.57
N LEU A 213 -18.06 -5.41 9.43
CA LEU A 213 -17.68 -6.13 8.22
C LEU A 213 -16.35 -6.87 8.38
N GLY A 214 -15.36 -6.27 9.05
CA GLY A 214 -14.07 -6.89 9.36
C GLY A 214 -14.22 -8.12 10.26
N PHE A 215 -15.02 -8.04 11.33
CA PHE A 215 -15.31 -9.21 12.16
C PHE A 215 -16.15 -10.27 11.43
N GLY A 216 -17.09 -9.86 10.58
CA GLY A 216 -17.84 -10.78 9.72
C GLY A 216 -16.94 -11.50 8.71
N LEU A 217 -15.99 -10.79 8.10
CA LEU A 217 -15.02 -11.34 7.15
C LEU A 217 -14.02 -12.26 7.85
N ILE A 218 -13.48 -11.87 9.01
CA ILE A 218 -12.59 -12.71 9.82
C ILE A 218 -13.34 -13.96 10.30
N GLY A 219 -14.59 -13.83 10.72
CA GLY A 219 -15.43 -14.97 11.11
C GLY A 219 -15.74 -15.90 9.93
N ALA A 220 -16.03 -15.36 8.75
CA ALA A 220 -16.26 -16.14 7.53
C ALA A 220 -14.98 -16.82 7.04
N VAL A 221 -13.83 -16.14 7.08
CA VAL A 221 -12.53 -16.72 6.75
C VAL A 221 -12.15 -17.79 7.77
N ALA A 222 -12.35 -17.58 9.06
CA ALA A 222 -12.10 -18.58 10.09
C ALA A 222 -13.02 -19.81 9.92
N LEU A 223 -14.28 -19.61 9.57
CA LEU A 223 -15.21 -20.70 9.28
C LEU A 223 -14.79 -21.45 8.01
N LEU A 224 -14.39 -20.75 6.95
CA LEU A 224 -13.87 -21.34 5.72
C LEU A 224 -12.55 -22.08 5.97
N VAL A 225 -11.68 -21.57 6.85
CA VAL A 225 -10.44 -22.25 7.27
C VAL A 225 -10.75 -23.47 8.12
N ILE A 226 -11.75 -23.45 9.00
CA ILE A 226 -12.18 -24.64 9.77
C ILE A 226 -12.83 -25.67 8.86
N ILE A 227 -13.67 -25.25 7.91
CA ILE A 227 -14.27 -26.13 6.90
C ILE A 227 -13.19 -26.68 5.99
N SER A 228 -12.22 -25.86 5.56
CA SER A 228 -11.09 -26.26 4.75
C SER A 228 -10.16 -27.19 5.52
N LEU A 229 -9.80 -26.93 6.78
CA LEU A 229 -9.04 -27.85 7.62
C LEU A 229 -9.82 -29.14 7.87
N GLY A 230 -11.12 -29.05 8.14
CA GLY A 230 -11.98 -30.21 8.32
C GLY A 230 -12.07 -31.05 7.05
N PHE A 231 -12.20 -30.41 5.89
CA PHE A 231 -12.23 -31.03 4.58
C PHE A 231 -10.85 -31.57 4.18
N SER A 232 -9.76 -30.87 4.49
CA SER A 232 -8.38 -31.33 4.31
C SER A 232 -8.06 -32.49 5.23
N LEU A 233 -8.48 -32.47 6.50
CA LEU A 233 -8.33 -33.60 7.41
C LEU A 233 -9.19 -34.78 6.95
N PHE A 234 -10.41 -34.54 6.47
CA PHE A 234 -11.28 -35.55 5.90
C PHE A 234 -10.68 -36.15 4.62
N GLN A 235 -10.18 -35.33 3.70
CA GLN A 235 -9.46 -35.72 2.49
C GLN A 235 -8.14 -36.43 2.80
N ILE A 236 -7.41 -36.01 3.83
CA ILE A 236 -6.21 -36.70 4.32
C ILE A 236 -6.61 -38.05 4.92
N ASN A 237 -7.76 -38.17 5.57
CA ASN A 237 -8.22 -39.43 6.14
C ASN A 237 -8.78 -40.37 5.07
N GLU A 238 -9.48 -39.83 4.05
CA GLU A 238 -9.95 -40.58 2.88
C GLU A 238 -8.79 -41.00 2.00
N SER A 239 -7.83 -40.10 1.74
CA SER A 239 -6.59 -40.44 1.04
C SER A 239 -5.73 -41.39 1.85
N ARG A 240 -5.66 -41.29 3.18
CA ARG A 240 -5.02 -42.33 4.01
C ARG A 240 -5.77 -43.64 3.94
N ALA A 241 -7.10 -43.64 3.85
CA ALA A 241 -7.89 -44.85 3.71
C ALA A 241 -7.71 -45.46 2.32
N SER A 242 -7.69 -44.66 1.25
CA SER A 242 -7.44 -45.13 -0.12
C SER A 242 -5.98 -45.51 -0.32
N ILE A 243 -5.00 -44.78 0.23
CA ILE A 243 -3.58 -45.12 0.27
C ILE A 243 -3.35 -46.35 1.16
N GLN A 244 -4.09 -46.57 2.25
CA GLN A 244 -4.03 -47.81 3.04
C GLN A 244 -4.67 -48.97 2.27
N GLN A 245 -5.77 -48.74 1.55
CA GLN A 245 -6.42 -49.71 0.69
C GLN A 245 -5.55 -50.06 -0.52
N GLU A 246 -4.84 -49.07 -1.07
CA GLU A 246 -3.93 -49.16 -2.20
C GLU A 246 -2.56 -49.69 -1.75
N LEU A 247 -2.10 -49.43 -0.51
CA LEU A 247 -0.95 -50.08 0.13
C LEU A 247 -1.28 -51.51 0.54
N THR A 248 -2.53 -51.82 0.87
CA THR A 248 -2.99 -53.18 1.21
C THR A 248 -3.19 -53.98 -0.08
N ASN A 249 -3.77 -53.38 -1.12
CA ASN A 249 -3.85 -53.96 -2.46
C ASN A 249 -2.46 -54.07 -3.10
N SER A 250 -1.59 -53.07 -2.93
CA SER A 250 -0.18 -53.13 -3.31
C SER A 250 0.54 -54.17 -2.46
N ARG A 251 0.25 -54.35 -1.16
CA ARG A 251 0.81 -55.45 -0.35
C ARG A 251 0.32 -56.81 -0.79
N HIS A 252 -0.91 -56.93 -1.31
CA HIS A 252 -1.42 -58.17 -1.89
C HIS A 252 -0.87 -58.42 -3.31
N LEU A 253 -0.57 -57.37 -4.08
CA LEU A 253 0.14 -57.44 -5.37
C LEU A 253 1.66 -57.70 -5.19
N LEU A 254 2.25 -57.12 -4.13
CA LEU A 254 3.64 -57.28 -3.67
C LEU A 254 3.88 -58.66 -3.04
N ALA A 255 2.88 -59.21 -2.36
CA ALA A 255 2.87 -60.62 -1.94
C ALA A 255 2.74 -61.60 -3.12
N SER A 256 2.46 -61.10 -4.32
CA SER A 256 2.40 -61.87 -5.57
C SER A 256 3.57 -61.55 -6.53
N THR A 257 4.47 -60.62 -6.18
CA THR A 257 5.63 -60.26 -7.02
C THR A 257 6.92 -60.85 -6.47
N SER A 258 7.69 -61.47 -7.37
CA SER A 258 9.02 -61.99 -7.07
C SER A 258 9.92 -60.83 -6.66
N THR A 259 10.38 -60.83 -5.40
CA THR A 259 11.43 -59.91 -4.94
C THR A 259 12.78 -60.55 -5.19
N ILE A 260 13.60 -59.87 -5.97
CA ILE A 260 14.95 -60.27 -6.36
C ILE A 260 15.94 -59.52 -5.48
N PHE A 261 17.02 -60.19 -5.05
CA PHE A 261 18.02 -59.59 -4.16
C PHE A 261 19.35 -59.34 -4.86
N VAL A 262 19.81 -58.09 -4.80
CA VAL A 262 21.19 -57.72 -5.06
C VAL A 262 22.02 -58.08 -3.81
N THR A 263 23.04 -58.90 -3.99
CA THR A 263 23.84 -59.50 -2.91
C THR A 263 25.29 -59.00 -2.88
N ASN A 264 25.73 -58.30 -3.93
CA ASN A 264 27.08 -57.74 -4.00
C ASN A 264 27.08 -56.38 -4.70
N THR A 265 28.17 -55.62 -4.54
CA THR A 265 28.34 -54.29 -5.14
C THR A 265 29.03 -54.32 -6.50
N GLY A 266 29.23 -55.51 -7.10
CA GLY A 266 29.81 -55.62 -8.43
C GLY A 266 28.86 -55.11 -9.51
N ASP A 267 29.43 -54.70 -10.65
CA ASP A 267 28.67 -54.29 -11.83
C ASP A 267 28.94 -55.25 -13.00
N ASN A 268 28.22 -56.38 -13.04
CA ASN A 268 28.48 -57.44 -14.01
C ASN A 268 27.18 -58.06 -14.55
N ALA A 269 26.94 -57.92 -15.86
CA ALA A 269 25.73 -58.41 -16.51
C ALA A 269 25.55 -59.94 -16.51
N SER A 270 26.58 -60.71 -16.15
CA SER A 270 26.59 -62.17 -16.13
C SER A 270 26.67 -62.77 -14.71
N THR A 271 26.84 -61.94 -13.67
CA THR A 271 26.95 -62.42 -12.28
C THR A 271 25.67 -62.13 -11.53
N GLN A 272 24.92 -63.19 -11.21
CA GLN A 272 23.75 -63.10 -10.34
C GLN A 272 24.09 -62.45 -9.00
N GLY A 273 23.19 -61.60 -8.52
CA GLY A 273 23.34 -60.82 -7.31
C GLY A 273 23.99 -59.46 -7.52
N SER A 274 24.46 -59.12 -8.72
CA SER A 274 24.83 -57.73 -9.05
C SER A 274 23.61 -56.96 -9.54
N LEU A 275 23.56 -55.65 -9.30
CA LEU A 275 22.40 -54.83 -9.70
C LEU A 275 22.13 -54.90 -11.21
N ARG A 276 23.18 -54.83 -12.04
CA ARG A 276 23.03 -54.92 -13.51
C ARG A 276 22.46 -56.26 -13.95
N TYR A 277 22.93 -57.36 -13.38
CA TYR A 277 22.36 -58.67 -13.69
C TYR A 277 20.87 -58.71 -13.33
N GLU A 278 20.52 -58.26 -12.12
CA GLU A 278 19.13 -58.32 -11.66
C GLU A 278 18.20 -57.43 -12.49
N ILE A 279 18.64 -56.23 -12.87
CA ILE A 279 17.88 -55.37 -13.80
C ILE A 279 17.61 -56.06 -15.14
N ASN A 280 18.62 -56.73 -15.70
CA ASN A 280 18.51 -57.36 -17.02
C ASN A 280 17.60 -58.61 -17.03
N HIS A 281 17.49 -59.31 -15.90
CA HIS A 281 16.77 -60.58 -15.79
C HIS A 281 15.47 -60.49 -14.98
N ALA A 282 15.22 -59.36 -14.32
CA ALA A 282 13.98 -59.08 -13.60
C ALA A 282 12.76 -59.22 -14.52
N PRO A 283 11.73 -60.00 -14.09
CA PRO A 283 10.42 -59.96 -14.72
C PRO A 283 9.80 -58.56 -14.64
N ASP A 284 8.94 -58.24 -15.60
CA ASP A 284 8.17 -57.00 -15.59
C ASP A 284 7.28 -56.91 -14.33
N GLY A 285 7.26 -55.75 -13.70
CA GLY A 285 6.57 -55.46 -12.44
C GLY A 285 7.29 -55.96 -11.17
N SER A 286 8.47 -56.57 -11.27
CA SER A 286 9.16 -57.13 -10.10
C SER A 286 9.85 -56.07 -9.21
N SER A 287 10.22 -56.48 -7.99
CA SER A 287 11.00 -55.65 -7.06
C SER A 287 12.44 -56.16 -6.98
N ILE A 288 13.40 -55.24 -7.07
CA ILE A 288 14.83 -55.48 -6.88
C ILE A 288 15.23 -54.78 -5.58
N ALA A 289 15.56 -55.55 -4.56
CA ALA A 289 15.98 -55.04 -3.25
C ALA A 289 17.45 -55.40 -2.97
N PHE A 290 18.11 -54.63 -2.13
CA PHE A 290 19.47 -54.97 -1.68
C PHE A 290 19.41 -55.84 -0.43
N LEU A 291 20.28 -56.84 -0.37
CA LEU A 291 20.41 -57.70 0.80
C LEU A 291 20.70 -56.86 2.05
N LYS A 292 20.06 -57.19 3.16
CA LYS A 292 20.24 -56.47 4.43
C LYS A 292 21.72 -56.42 4.82
N GLY A 293 22.24 -55.20 5.04
CA GLY A 293 23.63 -54.96 5.41
C GLY A 293 24.58 -54.76 4.23
N LEU A 294 24.11 -54.88 2.98
CA LEU A 294 24.89 -54.50 1.81
C LEU A 294 25.09 -52.98 1.81
N THR A 295 26.35 -52.55 1.82
CA THR A 295 26.77 -51.15 1.85
C THR A 295 27.94 -50.91 0.90
N GLY A 296 28.21 -49.66 0.56
CA GLY A 296 29.32 -49.25 -0.29
C GLY A 296 28.86 -48.65 -1.62
N THR A 297 29.74 -48.72 -2.63
CA THR A 297 29.50 -48.14 -3.95
C THR A 297 29.45 -49.22 -5.02
N ILE A 298 28.39 -49.22 -5.82
CA ILE A 298 28.32 -49.93 -7.10
C ILE A 298 28.89 -48.99 -8.15
N VAL A 299 30.12 -49.27 -8.58
CA VAL A 299 30.80 -48.47 -9.61
C VAL A 299 30.46 -49.05 -10.98
N LEU A 300 29.83 -48.24 -11.83
CA LEU A 300 29.33 -48.68 -13.13
C LEU A 300 30.41 -48.67 -14.21
N HIS A 301 30.34 -49.65 -15.11
CA HIS A 301 31.13 -49.74 -16.35
C HIS A 301 30.32 -49.36 -17.60
N SER A 302 29.02 -49.10 -17.44
CA SER A 302 28.11 -48.59 -18.46
C SER A 302 26.82 -48.12 -17.81
N GLU A 303 25.93 -47.48 -18.56
CA GLU A 303 24.61 -47.05 -18.07
C GLU A 303 23.74 -48.24 -17.64
N LEU A 304 22.91 -48.08 -16.61
CA LEU A 304 21.89 -49.06 -16.24
C LEU A 304 20.60 -48.75 -17.01
N ILE A 305 20.37 -49.50 -18.10
CA ILE A 305 19.20 -49.33 -18.96
C ILE A 305 18.02 -50.13 -18.41
N LEU A 306 16.95 -49.46 -17.99
CA LEU A 306 15.70 -50.07 -17.55
C LEU A 306 14.76 -50.22 -18.75
N LYS A 307 14.45 -51.46 -19.12
CA LYS A 307 13.54 -51.80 -20.23
C LYS A 307 12.21 -52.39 -19.78
N ARG A 308 12.00 -52.50 -18.47
CA ARG A 308 10.86 -53.14 -17.83
C ARG A 308 10.47 -52.35 -16.60
N SER A 309 9.20 -52.44 -16.24
CA SER A 309 8.67 -51.84 -15.03
C SER A 309 9.27 -52.55 -13.82
N VAL A 310 9.95 -51.82 -12.95
CA VAL A 310 10.62 -52.40 -11.77
C VAL A 310 10.61 -51.43 -10.60
N ALA A 311 10.65 -51.98 -9.38
CA ALA A 311 10.89 -51.22 -8.16
C ALA A 311 12.28 -51.51 -7.60
N ILE A 312 13.17 -50.52 -7.54
CA ILE A 312 14.51 -50.62 -6.96
C ILE A 312 14.50 -50.04 -5.54
N ILE A 313 14.78 -50.89 -4.55
CA ILE A 313 14.65 -50.55 -3.12
C ILE A 313 16.01 -50.64 -2.44
N GLY A 314 16.63 -49.48 -2.26
CA GLY A 314 17.92 -49.30 -1.61
C GLY A 314 17.90 -49.54 -0.10
N PRO A 315 19.07 -49.81 0.52
CA PRO A 315 19.19 -50.02 1.96
C PRO A 315 19.27 -48.73 2.79
N GLY A 316 19.34 -47.56 2.14
CA GLY A 316 19.42 -46.21 2.72
C GLY A 316 20.42 -45.31 1.96
N GLN A 317 20.15 -44.01 1.88
CA GLN A 317 20.99 -43.02 1.19
C GLN A 317 22.45 -43.00 1.68
N SER A 318 22.66 -43.17 2.99
CA SER A 318 23.99 -43.23 3.61
C SER A 318 24.67 -44.61 3.53
N HIS A 319 23.98 -45.61 2.98
CA HIS A 319 24.43 -46.99 2.98
C HIS A 319 24.92 -47.45 1.61
N LEU A 320 24.25 -47.05 0.53
CA LEU A 320 24.58 -47.51 -0.82
C LEU A 320 24.58 -46.35 -1.83
N THR A 321 25.67 -46.27 -2.61
CA THR A 321 25.79 -45.39 -3.77
C THR A 321 25.85 -46.20 -5.04
N ILE A 322 25.11 -45.80 -6.08
CA ILE A 322 25.28 -46.25 -7.45
C ILE A 322 26.00 -45.12 -8.19
N SER A 323 27.24 -45.38 -8.61
CA SER A 323 28.14 -44.37 -9.17
C SER A 323 28.39 -44.62 -10.64
N GLY A 324 28.15 -43.60 -11.48
CA GLY A 324 28.46 -43.62 -12.92
C GLY A 324 29.96 -43.52 -13.24
N ASN A 325 30.80 -43.50 -12.20
CA ASN A 325 32.26 -43.46 -12.31
C ASN A 325 32.81 -42.26 -13.13
N ASN A 326 32.09 -41.13 -13.10
CA ASN A 326 32.35 -39.92 -13.87
C ASN A 326 32.46 -40.16 -15.38
N SER A 327 31.90 -41.26 -15.89
CA SER A 327 32.11 -41.69 -17.27
C SER A 327 30.83 -42.17 -17.96
N HIS A 328 29.80 -42.48 -17.19
CA HIS A 328 28.54 -43.01 -17.70
C HIS A 328 27.38 -42.35 -16.99
N ARG A 329 26.27 -42.16 -17.70
CA ARG A 329 24.98 -41.92 -17.07
C ARG A 329 24.67 -43.07 -16.09
N VAL A 330 24.00 -42.78 -14.97
CA VAL A 330 23.68 -43.84 -13.99
C VAL A 330 22.49 -44.68 -14.45
N PHE A 331 21.33 -44.05 -14.66
CA PHE A 331 20.10 -44.71 -15.12
C PHE A 331 19.59 -44.13 -16.44
N ASP A 332 19.28 -45.02 -17.38
CA ASP A 332 18.51 -44.72 -18.59
C ASP A 332 17.18 -45.47 -18.46
N ILE A 333 16.10 -44.71 -18.30
CA ILE A 333 14.75 -45.25 -18.17
C ILE A 333 14.13 -45.28 -19.56
N GLY A 334 13.99 -46.49 -20.10
CA GLY A 334 13.35 -46.73 -21.37
C GLY A 334 11.88 -46.33 -21.37
N ASN A 335 11.21 -46.56 -22.49
CA ASN A 335 9.92 -45.92 -22.76
C ASN A 335 8.72 -46.80 -22.39
N ASN A 336 7.60 -46.16 -22.00
CA ASN A 336 6.34 -46.80 -21.62
C ASN A 336 6.51 -47.86 -20.50
N ILE A 337 7.27 -47.52 -19.46
CA ILE A 337 7.47 -48.38 -18.28
C ILE A 337 7.23 -47.59 -16.99
N ALA A 338 6.89 -48.32 -15.93
CA ALA A 338 6.74 -47.78 -14.59
C ALA A 338 7.94 -48.15 -13.71
N VAL A 339 8.73 -47.16 -13.30
CA VAL A 339 9.92 -47.37 -12.46
C VAL A 339 9.76 -46.66 -11.13
N SER A 340 10.11 -47.33 -10.04
CA SER A 340 10.33 -46.66 -8.76
C SER A 340 11.73 -46.91 -8.24
N ILE A 341 12.40 -45.88 -7.74
CA ILE A 341 13.73 -46.00 -7.13
C ILE A 341 13.69 -45.33 -5.77
N SER A 342 14.16 -46.03 -4.74
CA SER A 342 14.09 -45.52 -3.38
C SER A 342 15.32 -45.81 -2.51
N ASN A 343 15.54 -44.97 -1.50
CA ASN A 343 16.47 -45.20 -0.39
C ASN A 343 17.92 -45.50 -0.79
N LEU A 344 18.50 -44.76 -1.74
CA LEU A 344 19.91 -44.89 -2.12
C LEU A 344 20.47 -43.57 -2.64
N THR A 345 21.78 -43.55 -2.89
CA THR A 345 22.47 -42.43 -3.53
C THR A 345 22.78 -42.77 -4.99
N ILE A 346 22.53 -41.83 -5.89
CA ILE A 346 22.90 -41.84 -7.32
C ILE A 346 23.94 -40.76 -7.50
N ALA A 347 25.15 -41.14 -7.92
CA ALA A 347 26.25 -40.19 -7.97
C ALA A 347 27.19 -40.35 -9.14
N ASP A 348 28.00 -39.31 -9.34
CA ASP A 348 29.15 -39.31 -10.26
C ASP A 348 28.79 -39.82 -11.67
N GLY A 349 27.56 -39.56 -12.11
CA GLY A 349 27.13 -39.85 -13.46
C GLY A 349 27.71 -38.84 -14.44
N TYR A 350 28.03 -39.27 -15.65
CA TYR A 350 28.40 -38.35 -16.74
C TYR A 350 27.71 -38.75 -18.05
N ALA A 351 26.80 -37.90 -18.53
CA ALA A 351 26.23 -38.00 -19.87
C ALA A 351 26.99 -37.09 -20.84
N VAL A 352 27.61 -37.70 -21.85
CA VAL A 352 28.44 -37.00 -22.85
C VAL A 352 27.65 -36.80 -24.15
N ASP A 353 27.66 -35.58 -24.69
CA ASP A 353 27.18 -35.33 -26.05
C ASP A 353 28.24 -35.81 -27.04
N SER A 354 27.93 -36.88 -27.78
CA SER A 354 28.84 -37.46 -28.78
C SER A 354 28.61 -36.91 -30.19
N GLY A 355 27.72 -35.91 -30.35
CA GLY A 355 27.37 -35.32 -31.65
C GLY A 355 26.72 -36.32 -32.62
N GLY A 356 26.19 -37.43 -32.11
CA GLY A 356 25.60 -38.52 -32.87
C GLY A 356 24.11 -38.30 -33.13
N ASN A 357 23.69 -38.39 -34.40
CA ASN A 357 22.29 -38.30 -34.83
C ASN A 357 21.49 -39.59 -34.52
N THR A 358 21.49 -40.01 -33.25
CA THR A 358 20.64 -41.08 -32.74
C THR A 358 19.90 -40.58 -31.52
N ALA A 359 18.59 -40.84 -31.44
CA ALA A 359 17.66 -40.36 -30.40
C ALA A 359 17.97 -40.84 -28.95
N LEU A 360 19.20 -41.29 -28.66
CA LEU A 360 19.65 -41.84 -27.38
C LEU A 360 20.97 -41.21 -26.88
N SER A 361 21.53 -40.23 -27.59
CA SER A 361 22.83 -39.61 -27.26
C SER A 361 22.71 -38.08 -27.22
N ASP A 362 21.79 -37.58 -26.42
CA ASP A 362 21.52 -36.14 -26.22
C ASP A 362 22.42 -35.49 -25.16
N GLY A 363 23.44 -36.20 -24.65
CA GLY A 363 24.33 -35.69 -23.61
C GLY A 363 23.63 -35.28 -22.30
N SER A 364 22.43 -35.79 -22.04
CA SER A 364 21.56 -35.29 -20.97
C SER A 364 21.29 -36.30 -19.85
N GLY A 365 20.83 -35.83 -18.69
CA GLY A 365 20.40 -36.67 -17.59
C GLY A 365 21.54 -37.43 -16.91
N GLY A 366 22.62 -36.76 -16.51
CA GLY A 366 23.86 -37.39 -16.01
C GLY A 366 23.62 -38.45 -14.93
N GLY A 367 22.72 -38.19 -13.99
CA GLY A 367 22.25 -39.20 -13.04
C GLY A 367 21.15 -40.07 -13.65
N ILE A 368 20.03 -39.46 -13.99
CA ILE A 368 18.84 -40.16 -14.48
C ILE A 368 18.35 -39.49 -15.76
N TYR A 369 18.12 -40.31 -16.79
CA TYR A 369 17.37 -39.94 -17.97
C TYR A 369 16.01 -40.63 -17.97
N VAL A 370 14.93 -39.86 -18.10
CA VAL A 370 13.56 -40.37 -18.28
C VAL A 370 13.13 -40.07 -19.70
N GLY A 371 13.15 -41.09 -20.56
CA GLY A 371 12.80 -40.95 -21.97
C GLY A 371 11.30 -40.83 -22.25
N ASP A 372 10.99 -40.30 -23.43
CA ASP A 372 9.65 -40.31 -24.03
C ASP A 372 9.59 -41.29 -25.23
N GLN A 373 8.37 -41.67 -25.65
CA GLN A 373 8.18 -42.16 -27.02
C GLN A 373 7.77 -41.02 -27.93
N TYR A 374 8.62 -40.70 -28.90
CA TYR A 374 8.19 -40.09 -30.15
C TYR A 374 7.19 -41.01 -30.86
N LEU A 375 5.91 -40.63 -30.88
CA LEU A 375 4.93 -41.36 -31.67
C LEU A 375 5.14 -41.18 -33.16
N ASN A 376 5.16 -42.33 -33.80
CA ASN A 376 4.77 -42.53 -35.18
C ASN A 376 3.63 -41.56 -35.58
N PRO A 377 3.76 -40.76 -36.66
CA PRO A 377 2.79 -39.75 -37.10
C PRO A 377 1.35 -40.25 -37.38
N THR A 378 1.07 -41.54 -37.15
CA THR A 378 -0.17 -42.23 -37.49
C THR A 378 -0.98 -42.68 -36.26
N GLN A 379 -0.52 -42.43 -35.02
CA GLN A 379 -1.21 -42.76 -33.77
C GLN A 379 -1.24 -41.54 -32.82
N GLN A 380 -2.43 -41.09 -32.41
CA GLN A 380 -2.68 -39.85 -31.64
C GLN A 380 -2.58 -40.01 -30.10
N SER A 381 -1.63 -40.76 -29.53
CA SER A 381 -1.59 -40.97 -28.06
C SER A 381 -0.19 -41.15 -27.46
N TYR A 382 0.40 -40.09 -26.88
CA TYR A 382 1.71 -40.10 -26.18
C TYR A 382 1.76 -41.15 -25.06
N GLU A 383 2.73 -42.07 -25.14
CA GLU A 383 3.02 -43.05 -24.09
C GLU A 383 4.29 -42.61 -23.35
N TYR A 384 4.13 -42.19 -22.10
CA TYR A 384 5.22 -41.72 -21.25
C TYR A 384 5.64 -42.81 -20.25
N SER A 385 6.94 -42.86 -19.95
CA SER A 385 7.39 -43.58 -18.77
C SER A 385 6.98 -42.83 -17.51
N THR A 386 6.57 -43.59 -16.49
CA THR A 386 6.21 -43.05 -15.18
C THR A 386 7.26 -43.43 -14.16
N VAL A 387 7.90 -42.43 -13.55
CA VAL A 387 9.02 -42.61 -12.63
C VAL A 387 8.69 -42.02 -11.28
N THR A 388 8.85 -42.81 -10.23
CA THR A 388 8.71 -42.36 -8.84
C THR A 388 10.04 -42.47 -8.11
N LEU A 389 10.57 -41.35 -7.64
CA LEU A 389 11.81 -41.27 -6.86
C LEU A 389 11.48 -40.95 -5.40
N LEU A 390 11.90 -41.82 -4.48
CA LEU A 390 11.58 -41.66 -3.06
C LEU A 390 12.84 -41.69 -2.19
N ASN A 391 13.04 -40.65 -1.39
CA ASN A 391 14.13 -40.60 -0.43
C ASN A 391 15.48 -40.97 -1.09
N LEU A 392 15.82 -40.29 -2.18
CA LEU A 392 17.09 -40.43 -2.89
C LEU A 392 18.02 -39.24 -2.66
N THR A 393 19.32 -39.48 -2.74
CA THR A 393 20.32 -38.41 -2.94
C THR A 393 20.89 -38.53 -4.35
N ILE A 394 20.76 -37.51 -5.17
CA ILE A 394 21.23 -37.45 -6.55
C ILE A 394 22.30 -36.38 -6.61
N THR A 395 23.59 -36.77 -6.62
CA THR A 395 24.68 -35.83 -6.39
C THR A 395 25.89 -35.99 -7.30
N ASN A 396 26.58 -34.89 -7.60
CA ASN A 396 27.82 -34.88 -8.38
C ASN A 396 27.67 -35.47 -9.79
N ASN A 397 26.47 -35.44 -10.35
CA ASN A 397 26.24 -35.90 -11.72
C ASN A 397 26.44 -34.74 -12.70
N VAL A 398 26.93 -35.07 -13.89
CA VAL A 398 27.27 -34.13 -14.96
C VAL A 398 26.54 -34.54 -16.23
N ALA A 399 25.98 -33.56 -16.93
CA ALA A 399 25.50 -33.69 -18.30
C ALA A 399 26.17 -32.61 -19.15
N ASP A 400 26.44 -32.88 -20.42
CA ASP A 400 26.93 -31.86 -21.34
C ASP A 400 25.80 -30.88 -21.74
N ASP A 401 24.54 -31.36 -21.80
CA ASP A 401 23.41 -30.57 -22.28
C ASP A 401 22.35 -30.29 -21.18
N TYR A 402 21.34 -31.15 -21.01
CA TYR A 402 20.25 -30.93 -20.05
C TYR A 402 20.33 -31.82 -18.81
N GLY A 403 19.99 -31.28 -17.66
CA GLY A 403 19.63 -32.08 -16.49
C GLY A 403 20.83 -32.81 -15.90
N GLY A 404 21.71 -32.09 -15.21
CA GLY A 404 22.96 -32.68 -14.68
C GLY A 404 22.66 -33.85 -13.74
N GLY A 405 21.69 -33.66 -12.85
CA GLY A 405 21.13 -34.74 -12.04
C GLY A 405 20.11 -35.55 -12.82
N ILE A 406 19.09 -34.88 -13.37
CA ILE A 406 17.94 -35.53 -14.01
C ILE A 406 17.52 -34.75 -15.26
N LEU A 407 17.32 -35.47 -16.38
CA LEU A 407 16.47 -35.00 -17.47
C LEU A 407 15.17 -35.79 -17.43
N ASN A 408 14.04 -35.07 -17.40
CA ASN A 408 12.71 -35.68 -17.48
C ASN A 408 11.97 -35.28 -18.76
N GLN A 409 11.63 -36.30 -19.56
CA GLN A 409 10.75 -36.21 -20.73
C GLN A 409 9.46 -37.02 -20.55
N GLY A 410 9.33 -37.74 -19.44
CA GLY A 410 8.14 -38.51 -19.08
C GLY A 410 7.36 -37.89 -17.91
N ILE A 411 6.73 -38.75 -17.11
CA ILE A 411 6.04 -38.36 -15.88
C ILE A 411 6.95 -38.72 -14.70
N LEU A 412 7.41 -37.71 -13.97
CA LEU A 412 8.30 -37.86 -12.82
C LEU A 412 7.65 -37.35 -11.54
N SER A 413 7.57 -38.19 -10.51
CA SER A 413 7.15 -37.81 -9.16
C SER A 413 8.29 -38.02 -8.19
N MET A 414 8.64 -36.98 -7.42
CA MET A 414 9.73 -37.02 -6.46
C MET A 414 9.24 -36.67 -5.06
N PHE A 415 9.61 -37.50 -4.07
CA PHE A 415 9.27 -37.28 -2.66
C PHE A 415 10.49 -37.42 -1.75
N GLY A 416 10.78 -36.39 -0.95
CA GLY A 416 11.84 -36.44 0.07
C GLY A 416 13.25 -36.63 -0.50
N CYS A 417 13.49 -36.28 -1.77
CA CYS A 417 14.77 -36.43 -2.43
C CYS A 417 15.65 -35.18 -2.28
N THR A 418 16.96 -35.37 -2.39
CA THR A 418 17.97 -34.29 -2.46
C THR A 418 18.72 -34.37 -3.79
N ILE A 419 18.60 -33.34 -4.62
CA ILE A 419 19.34 -33.16 -5.88
C ILE A 419 20.42 -32.11 -5.61
N ALA A 420 21.68 -32.52 -5.54
CA ALA A 420 22.75 -31.63 -5.10
C ALA A 420 24.04 -31.68 -5.93
N ASN A 421 24.74 -30.55 -6.07
CA ASN A 421 26.07 -30.52 -6.70
C ASN A 421 26.12 -31.10 -8.12
N ASN A 422 25.00 -31.08 -8.85
CA ASN A 422 24.96 -31.57 -10.22
C ASN A 422 25.23 -30.42 -11.20
N LYS A 423 25.72 -30.77 -12.40
CA LYS A 423 26.15 -29.80 -13.41
C LYS A 423 25.63 -30.11 -14.82
N ALA A 424 25.15 -29.09 -15.54
CA ALA A 424 24.74 -29.20 -16.95
C ALA A 424 24.89 -27.87 -17.71
N SER A 425 24.58 -27.84 -19.00
CA SER A 425 24.37 -26.57 -19.72
C SER A 425 23.05 -25.93 -19.30
N TYR A 426 22.00 -26.74 -19.17
CA TYR A 426 20.65 -26.31 -18.76
C TYR A 426 20.15 -27.21 -17.64
N GLY A 427 19.60 -26.64 -16.57
CA GLY A 427 19.04 -27.45 -15.49
C GLY A 427 20.12 -28.22 -14.73
N GLY A 428 21.00 -27.51 -14.00
CA GLY A 428 22.12 -28.15 -13.31
C GLY A 428 21.67 -29.32 -12.43
N GLY A 429 20.56 -29.16 -11.71
CA GLY A 429 19.92 -30.21 -10.94
C GLY A 429 18.94 -31.04 -11.77
N LEU A 430 17.90 -30.38 -12.28
CA LEU A 430 16.79 -30.98 -13.02
C LEU A 430 16.48 -30.16 -14.27
N ALA A 431 16.31 -30.85 -15.40
CA ALA A 431 15.72 -30.30 -16.61
C ALA A 431 14.41 -31.04 -16.93
N VAL A 432 13.37 -30.30 -17.26
CA VAL A 432 12.07 -30.82 -17.71
C VAL A 432 11.89 -30.38 -19.16
N SER A 433 11.83 -31.36 -20.07
CA SER A 433 11.67 -31.09 -21.50
C SER A 433 10.21 -30.90 -21.89
N ASP A 434 10.01 -30.65 -23.17
CA ASP A 434 8.73 -30.65 -23.87
C ASP A 434 7.92 -31.91 -23.54
N ASN A 435 6.73 -31.72 -22.97
CA ASN A 435 5.82 -32.77 -22.51
C ASN A 435 6.23 -33.56 -21.25
N GLY A 436 7.36 -33.21 -20.63
CA GLY A 436 7.72 -33.71 -19.32
C GLY A 436 6.80 -33.13 -18.24
N TYR A 437 6.27 -33.99 -17.38
CA TYR A 437 5.52 -33.61 -16.19
C TYR A 437 6.32 -33.97 -14.96
N THR A 438 6.63 -33.00 -14.10
CA THR A 438 7.39 -33.27 -12.86
C THR A 438 6.70 -32.71 -11.62
N THR A 439 6.44 -33.56 -10.63
CA THR A 439 5.98 -33.13 -9.30
C THR A 439 7.09 -33.29 -8.28
N LEU A 440 7.44 -32.22 -7.59
CA LEU A 440 8.40 -32.23 -6.49
C LEU A 440 7.69 -31.92 -5.16
N SER A 441 7.57 -32.93 -4.29
CA SER A 441 7.04 -32.78 -2.93
C SER A 441 8.11 -33.04 -1.85
N ASP A 442 8.31 -32.09 -0.94
CA ASP A 442 9.28 -32.20 0.17
C ASP A 442 10.75 -32.45 -0.27
N ASN A 443 11.15 -31.91 -1.44
CA ASN A 443 12.48 -32.14 -2.01
C ASN A 443 13.44 -30.98 -1.74
N LYS A 444 14.74 -31.22 -1.95
CA LYS A 444 15.81 -30.23 -1.90
C LYS A 444 16.59 -30.22 -3.22
N VAL A 445 16.59 -29.10 -3.93
CA VAL A 445 17.41 -28.85 -5.13
C VAL A 445 18.47 -27.82 -4.75
N VAL A 446 19.69 -28.28 -4.45
CA VAL A 446 20.68 -27.45 -3.77
C VAL A 446 22.08 -27.47 -4.40
N SER A 447 22.73 -26.32 -4.48
CA SER A 447 24.14 -26.22 -4.94
C SER A 447 24.39 -26.81 -6.34
N ASN A 448 23.38 -26.83 -7.20
CA ASN A 448 23.54 -27.26 -8.59
C ASN A 448 24.00 -26.09 -9.48
N THR A 449 24.69 -26.40 -10.58
CA THR A 449 25.28 -25.40 -11.47
C THR A 449 24.90 -25.64 -12.93
N ALA A 450 24.38 -24.62 -13.61
CA ALA A 450 24.21 -24.62 -15.05
C ALA A 450 25.20 -23.65 -15.71
N THR A 451 25.75 -23.98 -16.89
CA THR A 451 26.61 -23.03 -17.64
C THR A 451 25.81 -22.06 -18.50
N THR A 452 24.51 -22.31 -18.69
CA THR A 452 23.59 -21.43 -19.40
C THR A 452 22.43 -21.05 -18.49
N ASP A 453 21.37 -21.84 -18.40
CA ASP A 453 20.14 -21.44 -17.69
C ASP A 453 19.64 -22.48 -16.68
N GLY A 454 18.94 -22.01 -15.64
CA GLY A 454 18.27 -22.90 -14.67
C GLY A 454 19.25 -23.67 -13.80
N GLY A 455 19.95 -22.98 -12.89
CA GLY A 455 21.02 -23.61 -12.10
C GLY A 455 20.51 -24.77 -11.26
N GLY A 456 19.33 -24.60 -10.65
CA GLY A 456 18.61 -25.66 -9.96
C GLY A 456 17.70 -26.43 -10.91
N ILE A 457 16.68 -25.74 -11.43
CA ILE A 457 15.64 -26.32 -12.28
C ILE A 457 15.52 -25.52 -13.58
N TYR A 458 15.46 -26.23 -14.69
CA TYR A 458 15.15 -25.68 -16.01
C TYR A 458 13.89 -26.36 -16.54
N GLY A 459 12.90 -25.57 -16.96
CA GLY A 459 11.77 -26.06 -17.75
C GLY A 459 11.72 -25.31 -19.07
N GLY A 460 12.04 -25.95 -20.17
CA GLY A 460 12.04 -25.30 -21.48
C GLY A 460 12.24 -26.30 -22.60
N ASP A 461 12.23 -25.80 -23.83
CA ASP A 461 12.56 -26.58 -25.02
C ASP A 461 13.94 -27.22 -24.80
N ALA A 462 13.95 -28.53 -24.53
CA ALA A 462 15.19 -29.30 -24.45
C ALA A 462 15.50 -29.94 -25.80
N ILE A 463 14.45 -30.32 -26.56
CA ILE A 463 14.59 -31.07 -27.82
C ILE A 463 13.61 -30.58 -28.90
N TYR A 464 12.43 -30.05 -28.56
CA TYR A 464 11.38 -29.73 -29.53
C TYR A 464 10.91 -28.27 -29.41
N THR A 465 10.73 -27.59 -30.54
CA THR A 465 10.47 -26.14 -30.59
C THR A 465 9.02 -25.72 -30.28
N SER A 466 8.24 -26.52 -29.54
CA SER A 466 6.81 -26.24 -29.31
C SER A 466 6.18 -26.94 -28.10
N GLY A 467 6.96 -27.37 -27.10
CA GLY A 467 6.41 -28.02 -25.91
C GLY A 467 6.06 -27.05 -24.80
N ASN A 468 5.23 -27.51 -23.86
CA ASN A 468 4.91 -26.78 -22.63
C ASN A 468 5.42 -27.61 -21.44
N PRO A 469 6.63 -27.35 -20.93
CA PRO A 469 7.15 -28.06 -19.76
C PRO A 469 6.26 -27.74 -18.55
N PHE A 470 5.95 -28.78 -17.75
CA PHE A 470 5.13 -28.64 -16.56
C PHE A 470 5.89 -29.16 -15.33
N PHE A 471 6.08 -28.32 -14.33
CA PHE A 471 6.61 -28.78 -13.05
C PHE A 471 6.02 -28.04 -11.84
N ASP A 472 5.65 -28.83 -10.83
CA ASP A 472 5.07 -28.33 -9.59
C ASP A 472 6.03 -28.49 -8.41
N LEU A 473 6.06 -27.47 -7.55
CA LEU A 473 6.87 -27.45 -6.34
C LEU A 473 5.97 -27.35 -5.10
N TYR A 474 5.90 -28.44 -4.33
CA TYR A 474 5.19 -28.53 -3.06
C TYR A 474 6.19 -28.67 -1.91
N ASN A 475 6.17 -27.71 -0.96
CA ASN A 475 6.98 -27.72 0.27
C ASN A 475 8.47 -28.06 0.05
N SER A 476 9.02 -27.65 -1.11
CA SER A 476 10.36 -28.00 -1.56
C SER A 476 11.31 -26.81 -1.42
N THR A 477 12.62 -27.07 -1.34
CA THR A 477 13.66 -26.03 -1.22
C THR A 477 14.53 -25.99 -2.47
N VAL A 478 14.68 -24.83 -3.11
CA VAL A 478 15.63 -24.59 -4.22
C VAL A 478 16.63 -23.53 -3.77
N SER A 479 17.87 -23.93 -3.44
CA SER A 479 18.82 -22.98 -2.84
C SER A 479 20.29 -23.17 -3.18
N GLY A 480 21.04 -22.07 -3.21
CA GLY A 480 22.48 -22.10 -3.48
C GLY A 480 22.85 -22.54 -4.90
N ASN A 481 21.90 -22.54 -5.83
CA ASN A 481 22.14 -22.93 -7.21
C ASN A 481 22.70 -21.75 -8.03
N HIS A 482 23.39 -22.05 -9.14
CA HIS A 482 24.10 -21.06 -9.94
C HIS A 482 23.91 -21.28 -11.45
N ALA A 483 23.69 -20.22 -12.22
CA ALA A 483 23.58 -20.26 -13.69
C ALA A 483 24.01 -18.94 -14.34
N VAL A 484 24.07 -18.84 -15.67
CA VAL A 484 24.19 -17.53 -16.35
C VAL A 484 22.88 -16.75 -16.23
N GLN A 485 21.71 -17.40 -16.37
CA GLN A 485 20.39 -16.83 -16.03
C GLN A 485 19.52 -17.83 -15.25
N GLY A 486 18.66 -17.33 -14.37
CA GLY A 486 17.75 -18.17 -13.59
C GLY A 486 18.51 -19.14 -12.68
N GLY A 487 19.36 -18.61 -11.81
CA GLY A 487 20.20 -19.39 -10.90
C GLY A 487 19.43 -20.47 -10.13
N GLY A 488 18.22 -20.15 -9.67
CA GLY A 488 17.31 -21.10 -9.01
C GLY A 488 16.49 -21.89 -10.01
N VAL A 489 15.47 -21.23 -10.58
CA VAL A 489 14.51 -21.79 -11.53
C VAL A 489 14.47 -20.94 -12.78
N TRP A 490 14.50 -21.59 -13.93
CA TRP A 490 14.31 -20.95 -15.23
C TRP A 490 13.19 -21.64 -16.00
N VAL A 491 12.33 -20.85 -16.65
CA VAL A 491 11.23 -21.35 -17.49
C VAL A 491 11.23 -20.68 -18.87
N ASP A 492 11.35 -21.46 -19.96
CA ASP A 492 11.05 -21.01 -21.32
C ASP A 492 9.54 -21.11 -21.52
N SER A 493 8.91 -19.97 -21.71
CA SER A 493 7.47 -19.89 -21.90
C SER A 493 7.15 -19.82 -23.39
N GLY A 494 7.00 -20.99 -24.02
CA GLY A 494 5.96 -21.16 -25.04
C GLY A 494 4.58 -20.88 -24.43
N GLU A 495 3.54 -20.69 -25.26
CA GLU A 495 2.16 -20.52 -24.77
C GLU A 495 1.68 -21.77 -24.00
N GLY A 496 1.96 -21.83 -22.68
CA GLY A 496 1.44 -22.86 -21.77
C GLY A 496 2.41 -23.46 -20.74
N ALA A 497 3.66 -22.99 -20.63
CA ALA A 497 4.52 -23.40 -19.50
C ALA A 497 3.87 -22.97 -18.16
N GLN A 498 3.67 -23.93 -17.24
CA GLN A 498 3.04 -23.71 -15.93
C GLN A 498 3.93 -24.25 -14.81
N CYS A 499 4.00 -23.48 -13.73
CA CYS A 499 4.64 -23.88 -12.49
C CYS A 499 3.78 -23.41 -11.33
N ASP A 500 3.11 -24.36 -10.66
CA ASP A 500 2.35 -24.10 -9.44
C ASP A 500 3.23 -24.29 -8.21
N ARG A 501 3.12 -23.35 -7.28
CA ARG A 501 4.04 -23.16 -6.16
C ARG A 501 3.29 -23.08 -4.85
N HIS A 502 3.55 -24.05 -3.98
CA HIS A 502 2.86 -24.24 -2.71
C HIS A 502 3.83 -24.46 -1.55
N GLY A 503 4.14 -23.39 -0.81
CA GLY A 503 4.94 -23.46 0.42
C GLY A 503 6.43 -23.72 0.21
N GLU A 504 6.95 -23.45 -0.98
CA GLU A 504 8.36 -23.63 -1.33
C GLU A 504 9.29 -22.54 -0.75
N THR A 505 10.58 -22.86 -0.64
CA THR A 505 11.62 -21.89 -0.29
C THR A 505 12.65 -21.80 -1.42
N VAL A 506 12.69 -20.68 -2.13
CA VAL A 506 13.70 -20.41 -3.18
C VAL A 506 14.59 -19.24 -2.77
N SER A 507 15.85 -19.52 -2.46
CA SER A 507 16.75 -18.54 -1.83
C SER A 507 18.23 -18.79 -2.09
N GLY A 508 19.02 -17.73 -2.05
CA GLY A 508 20.49 -17.82 -2.16
C GLY A 508 21.00 -18.35 -3.50
N ASN A 509 20.17 -18.35 -4.55
CA ASN A 509 20.58 -18.73 -5.90
C ASN A 509 21.20 -17.51 -6.61
N THR A 510 22.16 -17.73 -7.51
CA THR A 510 22.98 -16.65 -8.08
C THR A 510 23.10 -16.74 -9.60
N ASN A 511 23.33 -15.61 -10.26
CA ASN A 511 23.65 -15.57 -11.69
C ASN A 511 25.06 -15.06 -12.02
N SER A 512 25.61 -15.52 -13.15
CA SER A 512 26.95 -15.12 -13.61
C SER A 512 27.00 -13.71 -14.21
N ILE A 513 25.88 -13.18 -14.70
CA ILE A 513 25.84 -11.85 -15.36
C ILE A 513 26.03 -10.72 -14.34
N THR A 514 25.43 -10.84 -13.16
CA THR A 514 25.43 -9.78 -12.14
C THR A 514 26.04 -10.19 -10.81
N GLY A 515 26.26 -11.50 -10.58
CA GLY A 515 26.63 -12.04 -9.27
C GLY A 515 25.53 -11.88 -8.21
N ALA A 516 24.36 -11.37 -8.59
CA ALA A 516 23.24 -11.07 -7.70
C ALA A 516 22.33 -12.29 -7.50
N ALA A 517 21.42 -12.16 -6.54
CA ALA A 517 20.39 -13.16 -6.29
C ALA A 517 19.50 -13.34 -7.53
N ASP A 518 19.40 -14.57 -8.03
CA ASP A 518 18.61 -14.94 -9.21
C ASP A 518 17.82 -16.21 -8.95
N ASN A 519 16.67 -16.04 -8.33
CA ASN A 519 15.82 -17.14 -7.90
C ASN A 519 14.92 -17.66 -9.03
N TYR A 520 14.42 -16.76 -9.88
CA TYR A 520 13.44 -17.08 -10.92
C TYR A 520 13.67 -16.21 -12.17
N TYR A 521 13.68 -16.86 -13.33
CA TYR A 521 13.68 -16.18 -14.62
C TYR A 521 12.61 -16.78 -15.55
N ASN A 522 11.84 -15.93 -16.22
CA ASN A 522 10.79 -16.32 -17.19
C ASN A 522 10.98 -15.50 -18.48
N LYS A 523 11.13 -16.19 -19.61
CA LYS A 523 11.58 -15.60 -20.88
C LYS A 523 10.49 -14.87 -21.68
N ALA A 524 9.18 -15.10 -21.45
CA ALA A 524 8.12 -14.29 -22.10
C ALA A 524 7.60 -13.16 -21.22
N ALA A 525 8.19 -11.98 -21.39
CA ALA A 525 7.67 -10.72 -20.88
C ALA A 525 6.37 -10.25 -21.57
N SER A 526 5.72 -11.07 -22.39
CA SER A 526 4.51 -10.72 -23.17
C SER A 526 3.25 -11.57 -22.89
N VAL A 527 3.30 -12.50 -21.93
CA VAL A 527 2.14 -13.35 -21.59
C VAL A 527 1.37 -12.75 -20.40
N PRO A 528 0.01 -12.74 -20.40
CA PRO A 528 -0.80 -12.18 -19.32
C PRO A 528 -0.42 -12.75 -17.94
N ALA A 529 -0.58 -11.93 -16.89
CA ALA A 529 -0.23 -12.28 -15.49
C ALA A 529 -0.88 -13.58 -14.96
N SER A 530 -1.87 -14.15 -15.65
CA SER A 530 -2.50 -15.45 -15.35
C SER A 530 -1.64 -16.67 -15.74
N PHE A 531 -0.50 -16.47 -16.40
CA PHE A 531 0.43 -17.53 -16.85
C PHE A 531 1.85 -17.35 -16.29
N GLN A 532 2.00 -16.50 -15.26
CA GLN A 532 3.23 -16.38 -14.49
C GLN A 532 3.22 -17.44 -13.38
N CYS A 533 4.38 -17.95 -12.94
CA CYS A 533 4.48 -18.92 -11.83
C CYS A 533 3.67 -18.41 -10.62
N THR A 534 2.48 -18.96 -10.40
CA THR A 534 1.52 -18.42 -9.44
C THR A 534 1.91 -18.93 -8.06
N HIS A 535 2.24 -18.01 -7.14
CA HIS A 535 2.45 -18.37 -5.75
C HIS A 535 1.09 -18.44 -5.07
N TYR A 536 0.75 -19.61 -4.52
CA TYR A 536 -0.46 -19.81 -3.71
C TYR A 536 -0.17 -19.79 -2.21
#